data_AF-A0A3S5EIA1-F1
#
_entry.id   AF-A0A3S5EIA1-F1
#
_cell.length_a   1.000
_cell.length_b   1.000
_cell.length_c   1.000
_cell.angle_alpha   90.00
_cell.angle_beta   90.00
_cell.angle_gamma   90.00
#
_symmetry.space_group_name_H-M   'P 1'
#
loop_
_entity.id
_entity.type
_entity.pdbx_description
1 polymer ?
#
loop_
_entity_poly.entity_id
_entity_poly.type
_entity_poly.pdbx_seq_one_letter_code
_entity_poly.pdbx_strand_id
1 'polypeptide(L)'
;MLVALNELAPYDAAVGDTYRELLSGVSTGLTRVITDGQADGSIRAQLPAATTADTLTWMVERTCQQNLPNRPGSYDAELADVLTEIVWSTLYFTGDFGALGCGERD
;
A
#
# COMPACT_ATOMS: atom_id res chain seq x y z
N MET A 1 -6.16 -14.69 -0.10
CA MET A 1 -7.41 -14.59 0.68
C MET A 1 -8.31 -13.43 0.28
N LEU A 2 -7.79 -12.33 -0.29
CA LEU A 2 -8.59 -11.16 -0.69
C LEU A 2 -9.44 -11.37 -1.97
N VAL A 3 -8.98 -12.24 -2.88
CA VAL A 3 -9.71 -12.56 -4.14
C VAL A 3 -11.03 -13.29 -3.89
N ALA A 4 -11.05 -14.28 -2.99
CA ALA A 4 -12.25 -15.07 -2.70
C ALA A 4 -13.37 -14.26 -1.99
N LEU A 5 -13.02 -13.21 -1.26
CA LEU A 5 -13.97 -12.31 -0.60
C LEU A 5 -14.57 -11.29 -1.60
N ASN A 6 -13.79 -10.86 -2.59
CA ASN A 6 -14.24 -9.89 -3.59
C ASN A 6 -15.19 -10.51 -4.64
N GLU A 7 -15.08 -11.81 -4.96
CA GLU A 7 -16.04 -12.47 -5.86
C GLU A 7 -17.46 -12.61 -5.26
N LEU A 8 -17.59 -12.61 -3.94
CA LEU A 8 -18.88 -12.69 -3.22
C LEU A 8 -19.48 -11.32 -2.89
N ALA A 9 -18.69 -10.25 -2.95
CA ALA A 9 -19.12 -8.89 -2.63
C ALA A 9 -20.33 -8.35 -3.45
N PRO A 10 -20.60 -8.78 -4.69
CA PRO A 10 -21.81 -8.38 -5.41
C PRO A 10 -23.10 -9.00 -4.87
N TYR A 11 -23.01 -10.06 -4.05
CA TYR A 11 -24.17 -10.87 -3.64
C TYR A 11 -24.68 -10.61 -2.22
N ASP A 12 -23.93 -9.92 -1.35
CA ASP A 12 -24.35 -9.58 0.01
C ASP A 12 -23.71 -8.28 0.53
N ALA A 13 -24.54 -7.27 0.84
CA ALA A 13 -24.11 -5.96 1.32
C ALA A 13 -23.28 -6.04 2.62
N ALA A 14 -23.52 -7.05 3.47
CA ALA A 14 -22.79 -7.25 4.72
C ALA A 14 -21.30 -7.63 4.51
N VAL A 15 -21.00 -8.31 3.40
CA VAL A 15 -19.61 -8.68 3.04
C VAL A 15 -18.83 -7.44 2.58
N GLY A 16 -19.50 -6.52 1.87
CA GLY A 16 -18.91 -5.25 1.45
C GLY A 16 -18.56 -4.32 2.62
N ASP A 17 -19.39 -4.30 3.67
CA ASP A 17 -19.12 -3.53 4.90
C ASP A 17 -17.94 -4.12 5.68
N THR A 18 -17.95 -5.44 5.90
CA THR A 18 -16.85 -6.15 6.58
C THR A 18 -15.51 -5.93 5.87
N TYR A 19 -15.50 -5.95 4.54
CA TYR A 19 -14.30 -5.71 3.74
C TYR A 19 -13.77 -4.27 3.90
N ARG A 20 -14.65 -3.26 3.92
CA ARG A 20 -14.25 -1.87 4.17
C ARG A 20 -13.72 -1.67 5.59
N GLU A 21 -14.32 -2.32 6.58
CA GLU A 21 -13.85 -2.27 7.97
C GLU A 21 -12.45 -2.86 8.11
N LEU A 22 -12.17 -3.99 7.46
CA LEU A 22 -10.83 -4.60 7.45
C LEU A 22 -9.79 -3.66 6.83
N LEU A 23 -10.07 -3.07 5.67
CA LEU A 23 -9.15 -2.12 5.03
C LEU A 23 -8.95 -0.85 5.87
N SER A 24 -10.01 -0.36 6.51
CA SER A 24 -9.90 0.78 7.43
C SER A 24 -9.04 0.44 8.66
N GLY A 25 -9.17 -0.78 9.20
CA GLY A 25 -8.32 -1.28 10.27
C GLY A 25 -6.85 -1.38 9.87
N VAL A 26 -6.57 -1.89 8.67
CA VAL A 26 -5.20 -1.94 8.12
C VAL A 26 -4.62 -0.54 7.95
N SER A 27 -5.36 0.38 7.34
CA SER A 27 -4.91 1.76 7.17
C SER A 27 -4.66 2.47 8.51
N THR A 28 -5.52 2.25 9.50
CA THR A 28 -5.33 2.79 10.86
C THR A 28 -4.06 2.23 11.50
N GLY A 29 -3.82 0.92 11.38
CA GLY A 29 -2.60 0.29 11.88
C GLY A 29 -1.35 0.82 11.18
N LEU A 30 -1.38 0.98 9.86
CA LEU A 30 -0.28 1.53 9.08
C LEU A 30 -0.03 3.02 9.41
N THR A 31 -1.08 3.80 9.65
CA THR A 31 -0.95 5.18 10.12
C THR A 31 -0.14 5.24 11.40
N ARG A 32 -0.42 4.34 12.35
CA ARG A 32 0.33 4.25 13.61
C ARG A 32 1.79 3.87 13.38
N VAL A 33 2.08 2.90 12.51
CA VAL A 33 3.45 2.54 12.14
C VAL A 33 4.20 3.75 11.57
N ILE A 34 3.56 4.52 10.70
CA ILE A 34 4.15 5.73 10.13
C ILE A 34 4.42 6.76 11.21
N THR A 35 3.46 7.05 12.09
CA THR A 35 3.67 8.05 13.16
C THR A 35 4.72 7.63 14.17
N ASP A 36 4.76 6.35 14.54
CA ASP A 36 5.74 5.81 15.49
C ASP A 36 7.15 5.86 14.87
N GLY A 37 7.28 5.46 13.59
CA GLY A 37 8.54 5.56 12.85
C GLY A 37 8.98 7.00 12.55
N GLN A 38 8.04 7.94 12.44
CA GLN A 38 8.38 9.37 12.36
C GLN A 38 8.89 9.90 13.70
N ALA A 39 8.34 9.41 14.82
CA ALA A 39 8.76 9.81 16.16
C ALA A 39 10.16 9.28 16.53
N ASP A 40 10.53 8.09 16.06
CA ASP A 40 11.87 7.51 16.27
C ASP A 40 12.89 7.89 15.19
N GLY A 41 12.45 8.56 14.12
CA GLY A 41 13.30 9.06 13.04
C GLY A 41 13.62 8.03 11.95
N SER A 42 13.04 6.83 11.99
CA SER A 42 13.21 5.81 10.94
C SER A 42 12.43 6.12 9.66
N ILE A 43 11.25 6.74 9.76
CA ILE A 43 10.40 7.12 8.63
C ILE A 43 10.50 8.63 8.36
N ARG A 44 10.48 9.02 7.09
CA ARG A 44 10.54 10.44 6.68
C ARG A 44 9.41 11.27 7.31
N ALA A 45 9.78 12.34 7.99
CA ALA A 45 8.87 13.17 8.77
C ALA A 45 7.86 13.97 7.92
N GLN A 46 8.14 14.19 6.63
CA GLN A 46 7.31 15.01 5.74
C GLN A 46 6.11 14.25 5.16
N LEU A 47 6.01 12.94 5.38
CA LEU A 47 4.87 12.17 4.92
C LEU A 47 3.60 12.54 5.68
N PRO A 48 2.51 12.88 4.98
CA PRO A 48 1.18 12.92 5.60
C PRO A 48 0.78 11.49 5.96
N ALA A 49 0.90 11.11 7.24
CA ALA A 49 0.82 9.72 7.68
C ALA A 49 -0.47 9.00 7.28
N ALA A 50 -1.64 9.58 7.60
CA ALA A 50 -2.93 9.00 7.30
C ALA A 50 -3.17 8.86 5.78
N THR A 51 -2.94 9.93 5.01
CA THR A 51 -3.09 9.89 3.54
C THR A 51 -2.15 8.87 2.90
N THR A 52 -0.93 8.75 3.41
CA THR A 52 0.05 7.77 2.91
C THR A 52 -0.41 6.35 3.21
N ALA A 53 -0.88 6.09 4.44
CA ALA A 53 -1.40 4.80 4.84
C ALA A 53 -2.61 4.36 4.00
N ASP A 54 -3.58 5.25 3.80
CA ASP A 54 -4.74 4.99 2.96
C ASP A 54 -4.33 4.68 1.52
N THR A 55 -3.44 5.50 0.95
CA THR A 55 -2.98 5.34 -0.43
C THR A 55 -2.28 4.00 -0.64
N LEU A 56 -1.35 3.63 0.25
CA LEU A 56 -0.63 2.36 0.16
C LEU A 56 -1.57 1.16 0.34
N THR A 57 -2.52 1.25 1.27
CA THR A 57 -3.51 0.19 1.52
C THR A 57 -4.34 -0.09 0.26
N TRP A 58 -4.89 0.96 -0.36
CA TRP A 58 -5.69 0.83 -1.58
C TRP A 58 -4.85 0.42 -2.80
N MET A 59 -3.61 0.88 -2.91
CA MET A 59 -2.69 0.50 -3.97
C MET A 59 -2.39 -1.00 -3.94
N VAL A 60 -2.01 -1.53 -2.78
CA VAL A 60 -1.74 -2.96 -2.58
C VAL A 60 -2.98 -3.77 -2.93
N GLU A 61 -4.13 -3.36 -2.39
CA GLU A 61 -5.38 -4.08 -2.61
C GLU A 61 -5.79 -4.12 -4.09
N ARG A 62 -5.77 -2.97 -4.77
CA ARG A 62 -6.12 -2.88 -6.19
C ARG A 62 -5.16 -3.70 -7.06
N THR A 63 -3.88 -3.70 -6.73
CA THR A 63 -2.87 -4.46 -7.49
C THR A 63 -3.08 -5.96 -7.34
N CYS A 64 -3.34 -6.44 -6.13
CA CYS A 64 -3.69 -7.82 -5.86
C CYS A 64 -4.96 -8.24 -6.61
N GLN A 65 -6.03 -7.44 -6.54
CA GLN A 65 -7.28 -7.72 -7.23
C GLN A 65 -7.12 -7.84 -8.75
N GLN A 66 -6.28 -7.00 -9.36
CA GLN A 66 -6.11 -7.01 -10.81
C GLN A 66 -5.24 -8.16 -11.31
N ASN A 67 -4.21 -8.55 -10.55
CA ASN A 67 -3.21 -9.47 -11.04
C ASN A 67 -3.43 -10.91 -10.58
N LEU A 68 -3.87 -11.16 -9.35
CA LEU A 68 -3.96 -12.52 -8.81
C LEU A 68 -4.96 -13.44 -9.53
N PRO A 69 -6.16 -12.99 -9.96
CA PRO A 69 -7.15 -13.91 -10.55
C PRO A 69 -6.69 -14.59 -11.84
N ASN A 70 -5.80 -13.95 -12.61
CA ASN A 70 -5.44 -14.38 -13.96
C ASN A 70 -3.97 -14.80 -14.10
N ARG A 71 -3.24 -14.93 -12.98
CA ARG A 71 -1.80 -15.25 -12.97
C ARG A 71 -1.55 -16.60 -12.29
N PRO A 72 -0.48 -17.31 -12.68
CA PRO A 72 -0.09 -18.54 -11.98
C PRO A 72 0.36 -18.22 -10.56
N GLY A 73 0.15 -19.12 -9.60
CA GLY A 73 0.50 -18.88 -8.18
C GLY A 73 1.99 -18.64 -7.90
N SER A 74 2.89 -18.90 -8.86
CA SER A 74 4.29 -18.47 -8.78
C SER A 74 4.46 -16.95 -8.84
N TYR A 75 3.46 -16.22 -9.36
CA TYR A 75 3.44 -14.76 -9.48
C TYR A 75 3.17 -14.07 -8.13
N ASP A 76 2.55 -14.75 -7.18
CA ASP A 76 2.20 -14.19 -5.87
C ASP A 76 3.46 -13.72 -5.11
N ALA A 77 4.55 -14.49 -5.18
CA ALA A 77 5.83 -14.14 -4.57
C ALA A 77 6.47 -12.92 -5.23
N GLU A 78 6.50 -12.90 -6.57
CA GLU A 78 7.02 -11.77 -7.34
C GLU A 78 6.24 -10.48 -7.01
N LEU A 79 4.91 -10.56 -6.97
CA LEU A 79 4.07 -9.41 -6.63
C LEU A 79 4.30 -8.95 -5.19
N ALA A 80 4.46 -9.86 -4.24
CA ALA A 80 4.74 -9.53 -2.85
C ALA A 80 6.09 -8.81 -2.69
N ASP A 81 7.13 -9.25 -3.40
CA ASP A 81 8.44 -8.60 -3.39
C ASP A 81 8.35 -7.18 -3.94
N VAL A 82 7.72 -6.99 -5.10
CA VAL A 82 7.54 -5.67 -5.73
C VAL A 82 6.77 -4.71 -4.82
N LEU A 83 5.64 -5.16 -4.26
CA LEU A 83 4.84 -4.32 -3.36
C LEU A 83 5.61 -3.96 -2.09
N THR A 84 6.41 -4.90 -1.56
CA THR A 84 7.27 -4.67 -0.39
C THR A 84 8.30 -3.60 -0.69
N GLU A 85 9.00 -3.67 -1.83
CA GLU A 85 9.99 -2.67 -2.23
C GLU A 85 9.38 -1.28 -2.41
N ILE A 86 8.19 -1.19 -3.03
CA ILE A 86 7.48 0.09 -3.22
C ILE A 86 7.11 0.69 -1.86
N VAL A 87 6.53 -0.10 -0.95
CA VAL A 87 6.16 0.36 0.39
C VAL A 87 7.39 0.81 1.17
N TRP A 88 8.45 -0.01 1.18
CA TRP A 88 9.70 0.32 1.87
C TRP A 88 10.34 1.59 1.32
N SER A 89 10.47 1.70 0.01
CA SER A 89 11.01 2.89 -0.64
C SER A 89 10.17 4.13 -0.31
N THR A 90 8.85 3.99 -0.27
CA THR A 90 7.95 5.08 0.09
C THR A 90 8.13 5.52 1.54
N LEU A 91 8.42 4.62 2.48
CA LEU A 91 8.48 4.97 3.90
C LEU A 91 9.88 5.38 4.36
N TYR A 92 10.91 4.70 3.86
CA TYR A 92 12.26 4.76 4.42
C TYR A 92 13.29 5.42 3.50
N PHE A 93 13.00 5.59 2.21
CA PHE A 93 13.98 6.18 1.30
C PHE A 93 14.07 7.70 1.49
N THR A 94 15.24 8.16 1.95
CA THR A 94 15.60 9.58 2.11
C THR A 94 16.51 10.05 0.98
N GLY A 95 16.18 9.72 -0.27
CA GLY A 95 16.82 10.31 -1.44
C GLY A 95 16.13 11.60 -1.86
N ASP A 96 16.91 12.57 -2.32
CA ASP A 96 16.38 13.81 -2.87
C ASP A 96 15.76 13.54 -4.25
N PHE A 97 14.42 13.51 -4.33
CA PHE A 97 13.72 13.49 -5.61
C PHE A 97 13.96 14.76 -6.45
N GLY A 98 14.50 15.84 -5.85
CA GLY A 98 14.92 17.05 -6.54
C GLY A 98 16.18 16.86 -7.41
N ALA A 99 17.10 15.99 -7.00
CA ALA A 99 18.34 15.73 -7.73
C ALA A 99 18.14 14.97 -9.06
N LEU A 100 16.99 14.32 -9.26
CA LEU A 100 16.63 13.66 -10.53
C LEU A 100 15.83 14.57 -11.49
N GLY A 101 15.45 15.79 -11.06
CA GLY A 101 14.58 16.70 -11.81
C GLY A 101 15.24 17.98 -12.35
N CYS A 102 16.48 18.28 -11.96
CA CYS A 102 17.22 19.47 -12.41
C CYS A 102 18.51 19.09 -13.14
N GLY A 103 18.39 18.29 -14.21
CA GLY A 103 19.42 18.15 -15.23
C GLY A 103 19.01 18.93 -16.48
N GLU A 104 19.73 20.01 -16.75
CA GLU A 104 19.94 20.68 -18.05
C GLU A 104 18.71 20.91 -18.97
N ARG A 105 18.29 22.17 -19.05
CA ARG A 105 17.78 22.76 -20.30
C ARG A 105 18.47 24.10 -20.50
N ASP A 106 19.70 24.02 -21.01
CA ASP A 106 20.33 25.10 -21.77
C ASP A 106 19.79 25.10 -23.22
#